data_AF-A0AAW4GBP0-F1
#
_entry.id   AF-A0AAW4GBP0-F1
#
_cell.length_a   1.000
_cell.length_b   1.000
_cell.length_c   1.000
_cell.angle_alpha   90.00
_cell.angle_beta   90.00
_cell.angle_gamma   90.00
#
_symmetry.space_group_name_H-M   'P 1'
#
loop_
_entity.id
_entity.type
_entity.pdbx_description
1 polymer ?
#
loop_
_entity_poly.entity_id
_entity_poly.type
_entity_poly.pdbx_seq_one_letter_code
_entity_poly.pdbx_strand_id
1 'polypeptide(L)'
;MTAGREQQSFAAEVELDFPREWVEFPDPDNAEHVIAADLTWLLSNWTCVFGTPACQGTVEGRPDDGCCSHGAFLSDEDDKRKLDESVKLLTPQDWQLMDKGLGKKGYVEYDDLDDEQSLRTRRYKGACIFQNRPGFEGGIGCALHSMALRKGIEPLEVKPDVCWQLPIRRTQDWVTRPDGSEILKTTIGEYDRRGWGEGGLDLHWYCS
;
A
#
# COMPACT_ATOMS: atom_id res chain seq x y z
N MET A 1 13.75 -36.77 13.20
CA MET A 1 13.12 -36.65 11.87
C MET A 1 12.10 -35.52 11.97
N THR A 2 12.57 -34.28 11.79
CA THR A 2 11.74 -33.08 11.78
C THR A 2 11.07 -33.00 10.42
N ALA A 3 9.73 -33.07 10.41
CA ALA A 3 8.92 -32.85 9.22
C ALA A 3 9.35 -31.53 8.57
N GLY A 4 9.76 -31.61 7.30
CA GLY A 4 9.97 -30.44 6.48
C GLY A 4 8.69 -29.63 6.47
N ARG A 5 8.77 -28.38 6.89
CA ARG A 5 7.71 -27.39 6.64
C ARG A 5 7.55 -27.36 5.13
N GLU A 6 6.46 -27.91 4.60
CA GLU A 6 6.06 -27.65 3.22
C GLU A 6 6.00 -26.13 3.09
N GLN A 7 6.83 -25.61 2.19
CA GLN A 7 6.88 -24.20 1.87
C GLN A 7 5.50 -23.87 1.31
N GLN A 8 4.72 -23.10 2.08
CA GLN A 8 3.36 -22.75 1.72
C GLN A 8 3.41 -22.09 0.34
N SER A 9 2.92 -22.78 -0.69
CA SER A 9 2.91 -22.24 -2.04
C SER A 9 1.80 -21.20 -2.10
N PHE A 10 2.16 -19.94 -1.89
CA PHE A 10 1.28 -18.85 -2.26
C PHE A 10 1.02 -18.94 -3.77
N ALA A 11 -0.19 -18.60 -4.19
CA ALA A 11 -0.46 -18.46 -5.61
C ALA A 11 0.56 -17.47 -6.19
N ALA A 12 1.21 -17.87 -7.29
CA ALA A 12 2.11 -16.98 -7.99
C ALA A 12 1.32 -15.83 -8.62
N GLU A 13 2.00 -14.71 -8.83
CA GLU A 13 1.50 -13.60 -9.65
C GLU A 13 0.99 -14.16 -10.99
N VAL A 14 -0.11 -13.59 -11.51
CA VAL A 14 -0.59 -13.91 -12.85
C VAL A 14 0.13 -13.05 -13.89
N GLU A 15 0.15 -13.51 -15.13
CA GLU A 15 0.65 -12.71 -16.25
C GLU A 15 -0.12 -11.38 -16.34
N LEU A 16 0.57 -10.30 -16.70
CA LEU A 16 -0.03 -8.96 -16.69
C LEU A 16 -1.20 -8.77 -17.67
N ASP A 17 -1.32 -9.65 -18.67
CA ASP A 17 -2.43 -9.67 -19.64
C ASP A 17 -3.40 -10.84 -19.36
N PHE A 18 -3.40 -11.37 -18.14
CA PHE A 18 -4.35 -12.39 -17.70
C PHE A 18 -5.80 -11.88 -17.85
N PRO A 19 -6.72 -12.71 -18.37
CA PRO A 19 -8.12 -12.31 -18.54
C PRO A 19 -8.79 -11.90 -17.23
N ARG A 20 -9.48 -10.76 -17.24
CA ARG A 20 -10.23 -10.24 -16.10
C ARG A 20 -11.70 -10.08 -16.45
N GLU A 21 -12.57 -10.39 -15.49
CA GLU A 21 -14.00 -10.11 -15.57
C GLU A 21 -14.30 -8.77 -14.90
N TRP A 22 -14.96 -7.87 -15.64
CA TRP A 22 -15.28 -6.53 -15.17
C TRP A 22 -16.79 -6.32 -15.11
N VAL A 23 -17.24 -5.57 -14.11
CA VAL A 23 -18.59 -4.98 -14.07
C VAL A 23 -18.48 -3.46 -14.16
N GLU A 24 -19.34 -2.84 -14.96
CA GLU A 24 -19.46 -1.40 -15.04
C GLU A 24 -20.88 -0.97 -14.68
N PHE A 25 -21.02 0.03 -13.81
CA PHE A 25 -22.30 0.52 -13.32
C PHE A 25 -22.23 2.00 -12.94
N PRO A 26 -23.34 2.75 -13.02
CA PRO A 26 -23.39 4.13 -12.55
C PRO A 26 -23.28 4.19 -11.03
N ASP A 27 -22.66 5.24 -10.52
CA ASP A 27 -22.71 5.57 -9.09
C ASP A 27 -24.16 5.86 -8.69
N PRO A 28 -24.72 5.17 -7.66
CA PRO A 28 -26.09 5.40 -7.22
C PRO A 28 -26.36 6.83 -6.74
N ASP A 29 -25.33 7.55 -6.29
CA ASP A 29 -25.44 8.91 -5.76
C ASP A 29 -25.01 9.98 -6.78
N ASN A 30 -24.49 9.59 -7.94
CA ASN A 30 -24.02 10.51 -8.98
C ASN A 30 -24.18 9.96 -10.41
N ALA A 31 -25.15 10.49 -11.14
CA ALA A 31 -25.44 10.09 -12.52
C ALA A 31 -24.33 10.46 -13.54
N GLU A 32 -23.42 11.37 -13.19
CA GLU A 32 -22.25 11.75 -14.01
C GLU A 32 -20.99 10.95 -13.61
N HIS A 33 -21.14 9.90 -12.82
CA HIS A 33 -20.05 9.04 -12.39
C HIS A 33 -20.36 7.56 -12.70
N VAL A 34 -19.37 6.89 -13.28
CA VAL A 34 -19.41 5.46 -13.59
C VAL A 34 -18.25 4.75 -12.90
N ILE A 35 -18.52 3.58 -12.35
CA ILE A 35 -17.54 2.72 -11.69
C ILE A 35 -17.35 1.47 -12.55
N ALA A 36 -16.12 1.21 -12.95
CA ALA A 36 -15.68 -0.06 -13.53
C ALA A 36 -14.88 -0.84 -12.47
N ALA A 37 -15.33 -2.03 -12.11
CA ALA A 37 -14.75 -2.84 -11.04
C ALA A 37 -14.31 -4.23 -11.54
N ASP A 38 -13.08 -4.61 -11.23
CA ASP A 38 -12.49 -5.90 -11.54
C ASP A 38 -13.02 -6.98 -10.57
N LEU A 39 -13.94 -7.81 -11.05
CA LEU A 39 -14.52 -8.89 -10.25
C LEU A 39 -13.52 -10.03 -10.02
N THR A 40 -12.60 -10.26 -10.94
CA THR A 40 -11.54 -11.27 -10.77
C THR A 40 -10.66 -10.93 -9.58
N TRP A 41 -10.27 -9.66 -9.45
CA TRP A 41 -9.48 -9.17 -8.31
C TRP A 41 -10.29 -9.09 -7.02
N LEU A 42 -11.45 -8.41 -7.06
CA LEU A 42 -12.23 -8.11 -5.85
C LEU A 42 -12.85 -9.36 -5.20
N LEU A 43 -13.00 -10.45 -5.96
CA LEU A 43 -13.48 -11.74 -5.45
C LEU A 43 -12.34 -12.75 -5.24
N SER A 44 -11.09 -12.32 -5.36
CA SER A 44 -9.94 -13.17 -5.07
C SER A 44 -9.84 -13.49 -3.57
N ASN A 45 -9.05 -14.52 -3.23
CA ASN A 45 -8.71 -14.82 -1.83
C ASN A 45 -7.48 -14.04 -1.36
N TRP A 46 -7.15 -12.92 -1.99
CA TRP A 46 -5.99 -12.14 -1.63
C TRP A 46 -6.11 -11.61 -0.21
N THR A 47 -5.00 -11.65 0.53
CA THR A 47 -4.89 -11.03 1.85
C THR A 47 -3.48 -10.53 2.07
N CYS A 48 -3.34 -9.39 2.76
CA CYS A 48 -2.03 -8.85 3.09
C CYS A 48 -1.31 -9.78 4.06
N VAL A 49 -0.14 -10.28 3.66
CA VAL A 49 0.71 -11.16 4.49
C VAL A 49 1.94 -10.45 5.05
N PHE A 50 1.96 -9.11 4.99
CA PHE A 50 3.08 -8.31 5.49
C PHE A 50 3.37 -8.58 6.99
N GLY A 51 4.65 -8.66 7.35
CA GLY A 51 5.09 -9.00 8.71
C GLY A 51 4.98 -10.50 9.06
N THR A 52 4.54 -11.35 8.12
CA THR A 52 4.59 -12.80 8.25
C THR A 52 5.68 -13.40 7.36
N PRO A 53 6.12 -14.65 7.59
CA PRO A 53 7.10 -15.32 6.74
C PRO A 53 6.68 -15.52 5.27
N ALA A 54 5.41 -15.26 4.94
CA ALA A 54 4.88 -15.36 3.59
C ALA A 54 5.17 -14.15 2.71
N CYS A 55 5.42 -12.98 3.32
CA CYS A 55 5.84 -11.80 2.57
C CYS A 55 7.31 -11.96 2.17
N GLN A 56 7.61 -11.91 0.88
CA GLN A 56 8.98 -12.11 0.37
C GLN A 56 9.73 -10.80 0.12
N GLY A 57 9.06 -9.65 0.31
CA GLY A 57 9.66 -8.32 0.12
C GLY A 57 9.82 -7.93 -1.36
N THR A 58 9.72 -6.64 -1.66
CA THR A 58 9.90 -6.16 -3.05
C THR A 58 11.35 -6.06 -3.49
N VAL A 59 12.30 -6.12 -2.53
CA VAL A 59 13.74 -5.99 -2.79
C VAL A 59 14.43 -7.30 -2.44
N GLU A 60 15.27 -7.78 -3.36
CA GLU A 60 16.02 -9.03 -3.19
C GLU A 60 16.83 -9.04 -1.89
N GLY A 61 16.75 -10.15 -1.15
CA GLY A 61 17.44 -10.32 0.13
C GLY A 61 16.86 -9.50 1.29
N ARG A 62 15.69 -8.85 1.12
CA ARG A 62 15.03 -8.02 2.15
C ARG A 62 13.57 -8.44 2.40
N PRO A 63 13.32 -9.69 2.83
CA PRO A 63 11.95 -10.22 2.94
C PRO A 63 11.11 -9.52 4.02
N ASP A 64 11.77 -8.97 5.04
CA ASP A 64 11.11 -8.33 6.18
C ASP A 64 10.55 -6.93 5.87
N ASP A 65 10.90 -6.35 4.72
CA ASP A 65 10.58 -4.97 4.38
C ASP A 65 9.29 -4.83 3.55
N GLY A 66 8.81 -5.90 2.90
CA GLY A 66 7.58 -5.84 2.11
C GLY A 66 7.58 -4.68 1.11
N CYS A 67 6.40 -4.08 0.91
CA CYS A 67 6.23 -2.83 0.16
C CYS A 67 6.80 -1.59 0.89
N CYS A 68 7.16 -1.68 2.18
CA CYS A 68 7.70 -0.57 2.95
C CYS A 68 9.11 -0.15 2.50
N SER A 69 9.80 -0.94 1.66
CA SER A 69 11.12 -0.62 1.08
C SER A 69 11.16 0.75 0.38
N HIS A 70 10.02 1.20 -0.16
CA HIS A 70 9.90 2.43 -0.94
C HIS A 70 9.50 3.65 -0.10
N GLY A 71 9.05 3.43 1.15
CA GLY A 71 8.24 4.43 1.86
C GLY A 71 6.83 4.51 1.25
N ALA A 72 6.03 5.44 1.75
CA ALA A 72 4.66 5.66 1.31
C ALA A 72 4.52 7.10 0.85
N PHE A 73 4.34 7.30 -0.46
CA PHE A 73 3.97 8.60 -1.01
C PHE A 73 2.59 9.00 -0.50
N LEU A 74 2.47 10.28 -0.14
CA LEU A 74 1.23 10.86 0.37
C LEU A 74 0.44 11.42 -0.80
N SER A 75 -0.84 11.11 -0.84
CA SER A 75 -1.75 11.50 -1.95
C SER A 75 -2.00 13.00 -1.97
N ASP A 76 -2.19 13.60 -0.80
CA ASP A 76 -2.48 15.03 -0.64
C ASP A 76 -2.19 15.54 0.79
N GLU A 77 -2.55 16.80 1.04
CA GLU A 77 -2.42 17.45 2.35
C GLU A 77 -3.31 16.82 3.43
N ASP A 78 -4.43 16.21 3.06
CA ASP A 78 -5.32 15.53 4.00
C ASP A 78 -4.71 14.21 4.46
N ASP A 79 -4.05 13.46 3.56
CA ASP A 79 -3.26 12.27 3.91
C ASP A 79 -2.08 12.63 4.82
N LYS A 80 -1.39 13.74 4.53
CA LYS A 80 -0.34 14.27 5.40
C LYS A 80 -0.87 14.65 6.79
N ARG A 81 -2.00 15.35 6.87
CA ARG A 81 -2.63 15.73 8.14
C ARG A 81 -3.04 14.50 8.94
N LYS A 82 -3.64 13.50 8.29
CA LYS A 82 -4.00 12.21 8.90
C LYS A 82 -2.78 11.51 9.47
N LEU A 83 -1.68 11.46 8.71
CA LEU A 83 -0.41 10.89 9.20
C LEU A 83 0.08 11.63 10.45
N ASP A 84 0.04 12.97 10.45
CA ASP A 84 0.49 13.77 11.58
C ASP A 84 -0.33 13.51 12.86
N GLU A 85 -1.65 13.42 12.74
CA GLU A 85 -2.52 13.06 13.87
C GLU A 85 -2.24 11.63 14.34
N SER A 86 -2.03 10.70 13.41
CA SER A 86 -1.75 9.30 13.71
C SER A 86 -0.42 9.11 14.43
N VAL A 87 0.60 9.90 14.09
CA VAL A 87 1.91 9.87 14.78
C VAL A 87 1.79 10.28 16.24
N LYS A 88 0.89 11.21 16.59
CA LYS A 88 0.66 11.61 18.00
C LYS A 88 0.08 10.49 18.85
N LEU A 89 -0.51 9.48 18.22
CA LEU A 89 -1.09 8.31 18.89
C LEU A 89 -0.06 7.21 19.18
N LEU A 90 1.11 7.26 18.54
CA LEU A 90 2.19 6.29 18.70
C LEU A 90 2.90 6.44 20.04
N THR A 91 3.32 5.30 20.57
CA THR A 91 4.16 5.21 21.76
C THR A 91 5.46 4.44 21.44
N PRO A 92 6.47 4.47 22.33
CA PRO A 92 7.68 3.66 22.15
C PRO A 92 7.42 2.14 22.09
N GLN A 93 6.24 1.68 22.54
CA GLN A 93 5.82 0.28 22.41
C GLN A 93 5.38 -0.05 20.97
N ASP A 94 4.82 0.92 20.26
CA ASP A 94 4.33 0.74 18.89
C ASP A 94 5.44 0.95 17.86
N TRP A 95 6.39 1.85 18.12
CA TRP A 95 7.30 2.37 17.10
C TRP A 95 8.77 2.29 17.52
N GLN A 96 9.48 1.28 17.00
CA GLN A 96 10.90 1.05 17.25
C GLN A 96 11.79 2.27 16.96
N LEU A 97 11.44 3.03 15.92
CA LEU A 97 12.24 4.13 15.39
C LEU A 97 11.70 5.51 15.79
N MET A 98 10.87 5.59 16.84
CA MET A 98 10.23 6.82 17.31
C MET A 98 11.23 7.97 17.51
N ASP A 99 12.34 7.73 18.21
CA ASP A 99 13.39 8.75 18.41
C ASP A 99 13.98 9.28 17.10
N LYS A 100 14.03 8.44 16.06
CA LYS A 100 14.55 8.83 14.75
C LYS A 100 13.50 9.57 13.94
N GLY A 101 12.23 9.17 14.03
CA GLY A 101 11.11 9.81 13.35
C GLY A 101 10.73 11.17 13.95
N LEU A 102 10.84 11.33 15.28
CA LEU A 102 10.58 12.60 15.97
C LEU A 102 11.81 13.51 16.08
N GLY A 103 12.98 13.03 15.63
CA GLY A 103 14.20 13.83 15.59
C GLY A 103 14.20 14.91 14.49
N LYS A 104 15.30 15.65 14.40
CA LYS A 104 15.47 16.81 13.47
C LYS A 104 15.08 16.54 12.01
N LYS A 105 15.28 15.31 11.54
CA LYS A 105 15.01 14.93 10.15
C LYS A 105 13.55 14.48 9.91
N GLY A 106 12.69 14.43 10.93
CA GLY A 106 11.26 14.10 10.82
C GLY A 106 10.93 12.65 10.43
N TYR A 107 9.68 12.38 10.03
CA TYR A 107 9.21 11.08 9.53
C TYR A 107 8.72 11.13 8.08
N VAL A 108 8.84 12.28 7.41
CA VAL A 108 8.59 12.46 5.98
C VAL A 108 9.84 13.03 5.29
N GLU A 109 9.94 12.82 3.99
CA GLU A 109 10.93 13.42 3.09
C GLU A 109 10.33 13.62 1.70
N TYR A 110 10.91 14.51 0.91
CA TYR A 110 10.61 14.61 -0.52
C TYR A 110 11.42 13.58 -1.30
N ASP A 111 10.82 13.02 -2.33
CA ASP A 111 11.47 12.20 -3.35
C ASP A 111 10.76 12.39 -4.70
N ASP A 112 11.40 11.98 -5.78
CA ASP A 112 10.83 12.06 -7.12
C ASP A 112 9.79 10.94 -7.34
N LEU A 113 8.63 11.31 -7.87
CA LEU A 113 7.58 10.42 -8.37
C LEU A 113 7.10 10.99 -9.71
N ASP A 114 7.23 10.23 -10.79
CA ASP A 114 6.87 10.66 -12.16
C ASP A 114 7.49 12.02 -12.55
N ASP A 115 8.78 12.19 -12.28
CA ASP A 115 9.56 13.43 -12.50
C ASP A 115 9.07 14.66 -11.70
N GLU A 116 8.20 14.45 -10.70
CA GLU A 116 7.69 15.48 -9.79
C GLU A 116 8.10 15.22 -8.34
N GLN A 117 8.41 16.30 -7.62
CA GLN A 117 8.75 16.23 -6.20
C GLN A 117 7.52 15.94 -5.35
N SER A 118 7.47 14.73 -4.80
CA SER A 118 6.35 14.23 -4.01
C SER A 118 6.77 13.95 -2.56
N LEU A 119 5.86 14.19 -1.61
CA LEU A 119 6.12 13.93 -0.20
C LEU A 119 5.86 12.45 0.10
N ARG A 120 6.77 11.80 0.82
CA ARG A 120 6.59 10.42 1.29
C ARG A 120 7.03 10.23 2.73
N THR A 121 6.61 9.14 3.35
CA THR A 121 7.22 8.69 4.61
C THR A 121 8.71 8.43 4.40
N ARG A 122 9.53 8.95 5.30
CA ARG A 122 10.99 8.88 5.18
C ARG A 122 11.48 7.44 5.22
N ARG A 123 12.49 7.11 4.41
CA ARG A 123 13.23 5.85 4.55
C ARG A 123 14.34 5.97 5.58
N TYR A 124 14.51 4.93 6.40
CA TYR A 124 15.62 4.81 7.34
C TYR A 124 16.24 3.43 7.21
N LYS A 125 17.53 3.38 6.86
CA LYS A 125 18.24 2.13 6.52
C LYS A 125 17.49 1.30 5.45
N GLY A 126 16.98 2.00 4.44
CA GLY A 126 16.43 1.41 3.22
C GLY A 126 14.98 0.94 3.25
N ALA A 127 14.23 1.17 4.34
CA ALA A 127 12.78 0.96 4.37
C ALA A 127 12.09 2.01 5.24
N CYS A 128 10.76 2.11 5.15
CA CYS A 128 9.93 3.10 5.81
C CYS A 128 10.29 3.26 7.31
N ILE A 129 10.32 4.50 7.78
CA ILE A 129 10.59 4.84 9.17
C ILE A 129 9.57 4.21 10.15
N PHE A 130 8.36 3.91 9.69
CA PHE A 130 7.31 3.27 10.49
C PHE A 130 7.38 1.74 10.49
N GLN A 131 8.28 1.12 9.74
CA GLN A 131 8.46 -0.33 9.79
C GLN A 131 9.28 -0.71 11.03
N ASN A 132 8.70 -1.50 11.92
CA ASN A 132 9.43 -2.18 12.98
C ASN A 132 10.16 -3.40 12.40
N ARG A 133 11.43 -3.54 12.76
CA ARG A 133 12.33 -4.60 12.27
C ARG A 133 12.23 -5.87 13.12
N PRO A 134 12.71 -7.03 12.61
CA PRO A 134 12.84 -8.24 13.42
C PRO A 134 13.55 -7.98 14.75
N GLY A 135 13.05 -8.61 15.82
CA GLY A 135 13.59 -8.49 17.18
C GLY A 135 13.06 -7.30 18.00
N PHE A 136 12.19 -6.46 17.45
CA PHE A 136 11.47 -5.46 18.25
C PHE A 136 10.39 -6.11 19.12
N GLU A 137 10.29 -5.69 20.40
CA GLU A 137 9.32 -6.25 21.37
C GLU A 137 7.86 -6.04 20.94
N GLY A 138 7.56 -4.89 20.31
CA GLY A 138 6.24 -4.60 19.73
C GLY A 138 5.92 -5.35 18.42
N GLY A 139 6.81 -6.25 17.98
CA GLY A 139 6.64 -7.06 16.78
C GLY A 139 7.15 -6.40 15.49
N ILE A 140 7.46 -7.23 14.50
CA ILE A 140 7.75 -6.80 13.12
C ILE A 140 6.47 -6.26 12.47
N GLY A 141 6.59 -5.23 11.62
CA GLY A 141 5.47 -4.72 10.84
C GLY A 141 5.33 -3.19 10.92
N CYS A 142 4.17 -2.67 10.58
CA CYS A 142 3.95 -1.22 10.54
C CYS A 142 3.51 -0.70 11.93
N ALA A 143 4.24 0.27 12.48
CA ALA A 143 3.93 0.89 13.76
C ALA A 143 2.53 1.51 13.81
N LEU A 144 2.11 2.17 12.72
CA LEU A 144 0.76 2.74 12.60
C LEU A 144 -0.32 1.66 12.63
N HIS A 145 -0.06 0.53 11.98
CA HIS A 145 -0.99 -0.60 11.97
C HIS A 145 -1.10 -1.26 13.36
N SER A 146 0.02 -1.54 14.02
CA SER A 146 0.02 -2.10 15.38
C SER A 146 -0.68 -1.17 16.37
N MET A 147 -0.46 0.14 16.25
CA MET A 147 -1.15 1.15 17.05
C MET A 147 -2.66 1.17 16.78
N ALA A 148 -3.08 1.07 15.51
CA ALA A 148 -4.49 1.00 15.13
C ALA A 148 -5.18 -0.20 15.80
N LEU A 149 -4.61 -1.39 15.67
CA LEU A 149 -5.13 -2.61 16.28
C LEU A 149 -5.22 -2.50 17.81
N ARG A 150 -4.17 -1.98 18.45
CA ARG A 150 -4.14 -1.77 19.91
C ARG A 150 -5.24 -0.83 20.38
N LYS A 151 -5.59 0.18 19.59
CA LYS A 151 -6.64 1.16 19.90
C LYS A 151 -8.03 0.77 19.41
N GLY A 152 -8.17 -0.33 18.64
CA GLY A 152 -9.43 -0.70 18.00
C GLY A 152 -9.86 0.28 16.91
N ILE A 153 -8.90 0.88 16.20
CA ILE A 153 -9.12 1.78 15.07
C ILE A 153 -8.87 1.01 13.78
N GLU A 154 -9.70 1.22 12.77
CA GLU A 154 -9.49 0.66 11.44
C GLU A 154 -8.16 1.18 10.85
N PRO A 155 -7.24 0.31 10.37
CA PRO A 155 -5.93 0.77 9.92
C PRO A 155 -5.94 1.81 8.79
N LEU A 156 -6.96 1.83 7.94
CA LEU A 156 -7.10 2.82 6.86
C LEU A 156 -7.29 4.26 7.37
N GLU A 157 -7.82 4.41 8.59
CA GLU A 157 -8.08 5.71 9.23
C GLU A 157 -6.80 6.36 9.76
N VAL A 158 -5.70 5.61 9.88
CA VAL A 158 -4.44 6.10 10.48
C VAL A 158 -3.20 5.86 9.64
N LYS A 159 -3.30 5.07 8.57
CA LYS A 159 -2.20 4.81 7.64
C LYS A 159 -2.26 5.78 6.46
N PRO A 160 -1.10 6.11 5.86
CA PRO A 160 -1.04 6.76 4.55
C PRO A 160 -1.89 6.02 3.52
N ASP A 161 -2.45 6.76 2.57
CA ASP A 161 -3.42 6.21 1.62
C ASP A 161 -2.91 5.02 0.83
N VAL A 162 -1.73 5.18 0.23
CA VAL A 162 -1.09 4.12 -0.55
C VAL A 162 -0.89 2.83 0.25
N CYS A 163 -0.68 2.91 1.58
CA CYS A 163 -0.41 1.75 2.42
C CYS A 163 -1.63 0.87 2.71
N TRP A 164 -2.84 1.39 2.57
CA TRP A 164 -4.08 0.60 2.69
C TRP A 164 -4.73 0.38 1.33
N GLN A 165 -4.49 1.27 0.36
CA GLN A 165 -4.91 1.07 -1.02
C GLN A 165 -4.23 -0.16 -1.60
N LEU A 166 -2.91 -0.29 -1.49
CA LEU A 166 -2.21 -1.46 -2.02
C LEU A 166 -2.78 -2.77 -1.43
N PRO A 167 -3.19 -3.73 -2.28
CA PRO A 167 -3.02 -3.83 -3.74
C PRO A 167 -4.31 -3.54 -4.54
N ILE A 168 -5.28 -2.84 -3.97
CA ILE A 168 -6.37 -2.23 -4.73
C ILE A 168 -5.86 -0.95 -5.40
N ARG A 169 -5.94 -0.91 -6.72
CA ARG A 169 -5.67 0.27 -7.53
C ARG A 169 -6.97 0.98 -7.87
N ARG A 170 -7.01 2.28 -7.62
CA ARG A 170 -8.09 3.17 -8.04
C ARG A 170 -7.52 4.21 -9.00
N THR A 171 -8.07 4.32 -10.19
CA THR A 171 -7.81 5.44 -11.13
C THR A 171 -9.09 6.17 -11.44
N GLN A 172 -8.98 7.42 -11.85
CA GLN A 172 -10.13 8.26 -12.21
C GLN A 172 -9.80 9.07 -13.45
N ASP A 173 -10.67 8.99 -14.44
CA ASP A 173 -10.50 9.67 -15.72
C ASP A 173 -11.82 10.33 -16.13
N TRP A 174 -11.74 11.53 -16.72
CA TRP A 174 -12.89 12.16 -17.36
C TRP A 174 -13.06 11.59 -18.77
N VAL A 175 -14.26 11.09 -19.09
CA VAL A 175 -14.59 10.50 -20.39
C VAL A 175 -15.67 11.33 -21.06
N THR A 176 -15.36 11.87 -22.23
CA THR A 176 -16.35 12.49 -23.11
C THR A 176 -17.11 11.41 -23.88
N ARG A 177 -18.42 11.35 -23.72
CA ARG A 177 -19.31 10.43 -24.44
C ARG A 177 -19.61 10.96 -25.86
N PRO A 178 -20.11 10.11 -26.77
CA PRO A 178 -20.46 10.53 -28.14
C PRO A 178 -21.51 11.64 -28.23
N ASP A 179 -22.34 11.81 -27.20
CA ASP A 179 -23.33 12.88 -27.10
C ASP A 179 -22.76 14.21 -26.56
N GLY A 180 -21.45 14.25 -26.25
CA GLY A 180 -20.75 15.41 -25.73
C GLY A 180 -20.79 15.55 -24.20
N SER A 181 -21.49 14.68 -23.48
CA SER A 181 -21.47 14.70 -22.01
C SER A 181 -20.11 14.23 -21.48
N GLU A 182 -19.64 14.86 -20.41
CA GLU A 182 -18.45 14.44 -19.68
C GLU A 182 -18.88 13.68 -18.43
N ILE A 183 -18.29 12.51 -18.20
CA ILE A 183 -18.51 11.72 -17.00
C ILE A 183 -17.18 11.40 -16.33
N LEU A 184 -17.19 11.32 -15.01
CA LEU A 184 -16.09 10.74 -14.26
C LEU A 184 -16.19 9.20 -14.39
N LYS A 185 -15.10 8.54 -14.75
CA LYS A 185 -14.99 7.09 -14.70
C LYS A 185 -13.96 6.71 -13.65
N THR A 186 -14.40 6.04 -12.59
CA THR A 186 -13.51 5.39 -11.62
C THR A 186 -13.27 3.95 -12.03
N THR A 187 -12.01 3.54 -12.09
CA THR A 187 -11.64 2.13 -12.31
C THR A 187 -11.03 1.58 -11.03
N ILE A 188 -11.59 0.48 -10.52
CA ILE A 188 -11.11 -0.25 -9.34
C ILE A 188 -10.60 -1.62 -9.79
N GLY A 189 -9.31 -1.89 -9.56
CA GLY A 189 -8.70 -3.16 -9.93
C GLY A 189 -7.53 -3.52 -9.04
N GLU A 190 -6.72 -4.45 -9.52
CA GLU A 190 -5.46 -4.84 -8.89
C GLU A 190 -4.37 -3.79 -9.16
N TYR A 191 -3.51 -3.57 -8.18
CA TYR A 191 -2.28 -2.82 -8.30
C TYR A 191 -1.17 -3.72 -8.81
N ASP A 192 -1.21 -4.10 -10.08
CA ASP A 192 -0.17 -4.93 -10.69
C ASP A 192 1.18 -4.20 -10.79
N ARG A 193 2.19 -4.88 -11.35
CA ARG A 193 3.52 -4.29 -11.57
C ARG A 193 3.48 -3.01 -12.42
N ARG A 194 2.55 -2.86 -13.36
CA ARG A 194 2.43 -1.63 -14.17
C ARG A 194 1.92 -0.46 -13.34
N GLY A 195 1.19 -0.72 -12.27
CA GLY A 195 0.81 0.30 -11.29
C GLY A 195 2.00 0.99 -10.63
N TRP A 196 3.19 0.39 -10.62
CA TRP A 196 4.40 0.95 -10.02
C TRP A 196 5.23 1.82 -10.99
N GLY A 197 4.71 2.09 -12.19
CA GLY A 197 5.48 2.76 -13.25
C GLY A 197 6.62 1.89 -13.77
N GLU A 198 7.67 2.52 -14.30
CA GLU A 198 8.81 1.80 -14.89
C GLU A 198 9.51 0.86 -13.90
N GLY A 199 9.56 1.23 -12.62
CA GLY A 199 10.23 0.45 -11.56
C GLY A 199 9.46 -0.80 -11.11
N GLY A 200 8.23 -1.03 -11.57
CA GLY A 200 7.43 -2.18 -11.17
C GLY A 200 7.93 -3.53 -11.69
N LEU A 201 8.57 -3.53 -12.86
CA LEU A 201 9.16 -4.74 -13.43
C LEU A 201 10.41 -5.18 -12.67
N ASP A 202 11.05 -4.26 -11.95
CA ASP A 202 12.26 -4.53 -11.16
C ASP A 202 11.97 -5.07 -9.75
N LEU A 203 10.69 -5.17 -9.34
CA LEU A 203 10.31 -5.73 -8.05
C LEU A 203 10.70 -7.22 -8.00
N HIS A 204 11.48 -7.60 -6.99
CA HIS A 204 11.90 -9.00 -6.80
C HIS A 204 10.72 -9.95 -6.63
N TRP A 205 9.72 -9.50 -5.89
CA TRP A 205 8.47 -10.22 -5.64
C TRP A 205 7.34 -9.21 -5.41
N TYR A 206 6.14 -9.54 -5.87
CA TYR A 206 4.94 -8.77 -5.60
C TYR A 206 3.81 -9.66 -5.08
N CYS A 207 2.92 -9.08 -4.27
CA CYS A 207 1.97 -9.85 -3.47
C CYS A 207 0.63 -10.11 -4.14
N SER A 208 0.38 -9.58 -5.33
CA SER A 208 -0.86 -9.81 -6.10
C SER A 208 -0.55 -10.52 -7.41
#